data_AF-A0AAJ2G6F8-F1
#
_entry.id   AF-A0AAJ2G6F8-F1
#
_cell.length_a   1.000
_cell.length_b   1.000
_cell.length_c   1.000
_cell.angle_alpha   90.00
_cell.angle_beta   90.00
_cell.angle_gamma   90.00
#
_symmetry.space_group_name_H-M   'P 1'
#
loop_
_entity.id
_entity.type
_entity.pdbx_description
1 polymer ?
#
loop_
_entity_poly.entity_id
_entity_poly.type
_entity_poly.pdbx_seq_one_letter_code
_entity_poly.pdbx_strand_id
1 'polypeptide(L)' 'MNALLTSTGPEDRVCMAYGQEVKLLLSAGDPASWVDDLWTIYTGFMLAQKELGYDPRIADTFCSFRELLFFFERVKEIS' A
#
# COMPACT_ATOMS: atom_id res chain seq x y z
N MET A 1 -14.87 -14.10 40.36
CA MET A 1 -15.67 -13.89 39.12
C MET A 1 -14.77 -13.15 38.14
N ASN A 2 -14.23 -13.85 37.14
CA ASN A 2 -13.41 -13.24 36.08
C ASN A 2 -14.35 -12.79 34.96
N ALA A 3 -14.48 -11.47 34.76
CA ALA A 3 -15.17 -10.93 33.61
C ALA A 3 -14.33 -11.19 32.35
N LEU A 4 -14.87 -12.02 31.47
CA LEU A 4 -14.38 -12.30 30.13
C LEU A 4 -14.37 -11.03 29.27
N LEU A 5 -13.23 -10.84 28.59
CA LEU A 5 -13.10 -10.43 27.18
C LEU A 5 -13.45 -8.99 26.80
N THR A 6 -12.37 -8.23 26.56
CA THR A 6 -12.17 -7.40 25.36
C THR A 6 -13.43 -6.77 24.78
N SER A 7 -13.74 -5.56 25.25
CA SER A 7 -14.54 -4.61 24.48
C SER A 7 -13.78 -4.26 23.20
N THR A 8 -13.92 -5.07 22.14
CA THR A 8 -13.53 -4.64 20.79
C THR A 8 -14.56 -3.61 20.34
N GLY A 9 -14.19 -2.33 20.42
CA GLY A 9 -15.00 -1.26 19.88
C GLY A 9 -15.16 -1.40 18.35
N PRO A 10 -16.09 -0.65 17.73
CA PRO A 10 -16.19 -0.61 16.27
C PRO A 10 -14.87 -0.28 15.58
N GLU A 11 -14.06 0.60 16.19
CA GLU A 11 -12.73 1.00 15.71
C GLU A 11 -11.73 -0.17 15.70
N ASP A 12 -11.74 -1.01 16.73
CA ASP A 12 -10.86 -2.18 16.81
C ASP A 12 -11.20 -3.20 15.71
N ARG A 13 -12.49 -3.36 15.38
CA ARG A 13 -12.93 -4.28 14.31
C ARG A 13 -12.47 -3.80 12.94
N VAL A 14 -12.55 -2.50 12.67
CA VAL A 14 -12.10 -1.91 11.41
C VAL A 14 -10.58 -2.04 11.27
N CYS A 15 -9.83 -1.75 12.34
CA CYS A 15 -8.38 -1.94 12.36
C CYS A 15 -8.00 -3.40 12.05
N MET A 16 -8.69 -4.36 12.68
CA MET A 16 -8.46 -5.78 12.41
C MET A 16 -8.78 -6.17 10.96
N ALA A 17 -9.84 -5.62 10.37
CA ALA A 17 -10.17 -5.86 8.96
C ALA A 17 -9.07 -5.32 8.03
N TYR A 18 -8.56 -4.10 8.27
CA TYR A 18 -7.43 -3.56 7.50
C TYR A 18 -6.17 -4.41 7.66
N GLY A 19 -5.88 -4.88 8.88
CA GLY A 19 -4.74 -5.78 9.12
C GLY A 19 -4.85 -7.09 8.33
N GLN A 20 -6.06 -7.64 8.17
CA GLN A 20 -6.28 -8.84 7.36
C GLN A 20 -6.01 -8.60 5.87
N GLU A 21 -6.50 -7.49 5.31
CA GLU A 21 -6.23 -7.13 3.91
C GLU A 21 -4.74 -6.88 3.65
N VAL A 22 -4.05 -6.17 4.56
CA VAL A 22 -2.60 -5.96 4.47
C VAL A 22 -1.86 -7.29 4.53
N LYS A 23 -2.25 -8.20 5.43
CA LYS A 23 -1.65 -9.53 5.51
C LYS A 23 -1.82 -10.30 4.20
N LEU A 24 -3.00 -10.25 3.58
CA LEU A 24 -3.25 -10.90 2.29
C LEU A 24 -2.37 -10.30 1.19
N LEU A 25 -2.27 -8.98 1.12
CA LEU A 25 -1.40 -8.27 0.18
C LEU A 25 0.05 -8.72 0.30
N LEU A 26 0.58 -8.75 1.53
CA LEU A 26 1.95 -9.19 1.81
C LEU A 26 2.17 -10.70 1.61
N SER A 27 1.11 -11.50 1.57
CA SER A 27 1.20 -12.93 1.26
C SER A 27 1.23 -13.21 -0.25
N ALA A 28 0.83 -12.24 -1.08
CA ALA A 28 0.74 -12.40 -2.53
C ALA A 28 2.10 -12.27 -3.24
N GLY A 29 3.11 -11.67 -2.60
CA GLY A 29 4.44 -11.47 -3.16
C GLY A 29 5.41 -10.92 -2.14
N ASP A 30 6.71 -10.93 -2.48
CA ASP A 30 7.75 -10.40 -1.63
C ASP A 30 7.76 -8.85 -1.65
N PRO A 31 7.97 -8.17 -0.50
CA PRO A 31 8.01 -6.71 -0.44
C PRO A 31 9.04 -6.06 -1.39
N ALA A 32 10.17 -6.72 -1.67
CA ALA A 32 11.16 -6.20 -2.61
C ALA A 32 10.63 -6.26 -4.06
N SER A 33 9.92 -7.33 -4.42
CA SER A 33 9.28 -7.42 -5.74
C SER A 33 8.22 -6.33 -5.94
N TRP A 34 7.44 -6.01 -4.91
CA TRP A 34 6.47 -4.89 -4.97
C TRP A 34 7.13 -3.54 -5.23
N VAL A 35 8.31 -3.27 -4.65
CA VAL A 35 9.08 -2.05 -4.92
C VAL A 35 9.46 -1.96 -6.40
N ASP A 36 10.02 -3.04 -6.96
CA ASP A 36 10.43 -3.08 -8.37
C ASP A 36 9.23 -2.97 -9.33
N ASP A 37 8.13 -3.63 -9.00
CA ASP A 37 6.88 -3.59 -9.78
C ASP A 37 6.26 -2.19 -9.77
N LEU A 38 6.21 -1.52 -8.60
CA LEU A 38 5.69 -0.16 -8.49
C LEU A 38 6.52 0.83 -9.31
N TRP A 39 7.85 0.71 -9.29
CA TRP A 39 8.72 1.52 -10.16
C TRP A 39 8.43 1.26 -11.63
N THR A 40 8.29 0.01 -12.03
CA THR A 40 7.96 -0.38 -13.41
C THR A 40 6.63 0.25 -13.86
N ILE A 41 5.60 0.19 -13.03
CA ILE A 41 4.28 0.78 -13.30
C ILE A 41 4.39 2.31 -13.43
N TYR A 42 5.03 2.97 -12.46
CA TYR A 42 5.12 4.43 -12.46
C TYR A 42 5.98 4.96 -13.61
N THR A 43 7.11 4.31 -13.92
CA THR A 43 7.93 4.67 -15.07
C THR A 43 7.16 4.48 -16.38
N GLY A 44 6.42 3.37 -16.54
CA GLY A 44 5.57 3.15 -17.70
C GLY A 44 4.49 4.23 -17.86
N PHE A 45 3.85 4.61 -16.74
CA PHE A 45 2.90 5.72 -16.71
C PHE A 45 3.55 7.04 -17.15
N MET A 46 4.70 7.41 -16.59
CA MET A 46 5.41 8.65 -16.95
C MET A 46 5.87 8.68 -18.41
N LEU A 47 6.29 7.55 -18.97
CA LEU A 47 6.61 7.43 -20.39
C LEU A 47 5.38 7.66 -21.27
N ALA A 48 4.23 7.09 -20.90
CA ALA A 48 2.98 7.28 -21.63
C ALA A 48 2.46 8.74 -21.57
N GLN A 49 2.66 9.44 -20.45
CA GLN A 49 2.25 10.84 -20.32
C GLN A 49 2.93 11.77 -21.33
N LYS A 50 4.14 11.43 -21.78
CA LYS A 50 4.81 12.17 -22.84
C LYS A 50 4.02 12.17 -24.16
N GLU A 51 3.28 11.10 -24.43
CA GLU A 51 2.48 10.92 -25.64
C GLU A 51 1.01 11.36 -25.45
N LEU A 52 0.47 11.25 -24.24
CA LEU A 52 -0.93 11.54 -23.94
C LEU A 52 -1.19 13.00 -23.57
N GLY A 53 -0.17 13.78 -23.25
CA GLY A 53 -0.27 15.20 -22.91
C GLY A 53 -0.41 15.45 -21.39
N TYR A 54 -0.99 16.58 -21.03
CA TYR A 54 -1.08 17.00 -19.62
C TYR A 54 -2.16 16.23 -18.85
N ASP A 55 -1.74 15.53 -17.78
CA ASP A 55 -2.65 14.95 -16.78
C ASP A 55 -2.71 15.86 -15.54
N PRO A 56 -3.87 16.47 -15.22
CA PRO A 56 -4.02 17.32 -14.04
C PRO A 56 -3.84 16.57 -12.71
N ARG A 57 -3.92 15.23 -12.71
CA ARG A 57 -3.78 14.39 -11.51
C ARG A 57 -2.37 13.82 -11.35
N ILE A 58 -1.41 14.21 -12.20
CA ILE A 58 -0.05 13.64 -12.18
C ILE A 58 0.63 13.76 -10.81
N ALA A 59 0.40 14.88 -10.11
CA ALA A 59 0.92 15.10 -8.76
C ALA A 59 0.28 14.16 -7.73
N ASP A 60 -1.03 13.96 -7.80
CA ASP A 60 -1.75 13.05 -6.89
C ASP A 60 -1.37 11.58 -7.14
N THR A 61 -1.16 11.21 -8.40
CA THR A 61 -0.68 9.89 -8.81
C THR A 61 0.72 9.63 -8.27
N PHE A 62 1.63 10.62 -8.39
CA PHE A 62 2.97 10.53 -7.79
C PHE A 62 2.91 10.38 -6.27
N CYS A 63 2.08 11.17 -5.58
CA CYS A 63 1.91 11.05 -4.13
C CYS A 63 1.44 9.64 -3.75
N SER A 64 0.44 9.10 -4.45
CA SER A 64 -0.08 7.75 -4.19
C SER A 64 1.00 6.68 -4.42
N PHE A 65 1.75 6.77 -5.51
CA PHE A 65 2.89 5.90 -5.79
C PHE A 65 3.94 5.97 -4.66
N ARG A 66 4.34 7.18 -4.24
CA ARG A 66 5.34 7.39 -3.21
C ARG A 66 4.93 6.78 -1.87
N GLU A 67 3.69 6.99 -1.43
CA GLU A 67 3.22 6.44 -0.16
C GLU A 67 3.17 4.91 -0.16
N LEU A 68 2.79 4.29 -1.29
CA LEU A 68 2.83 2.84 -1.45
C LEU A 68 4.26 2.30 -1.49
N LEU A 69 5.16 2.98 -2.21
CA LEU A 69 6.58 2.63 -2.25
C LEU A 69 7.18 2.63 -0.84
N PHE A 70 6.98 3.72 -0.09
CA PHE A 70 7.43 3.83 1.30
C PHE A 70 6.79 2.80 2.22
N PHE A 71 5.54 2.40 1.97
CA PHE A 71 4.94 1.31 2.72
C PHE A 71 5.72 0.00 2.52
N PHE A 72 6.00 -0.41 1.28
CA PHE A 72 6.71 -1.66 1.01
C PHE A 72 8.19 -1.60 1.41
N GLU A 73 8.85 -0.46 1.27
CA GLU A 73 10.22 -0.26 1.79
C GLU A 73 10.28 -0.47 3.31
N ARG A 74 9.35 0.13 4.06
CA ARG A 74 9.27 -0.08 5.52
C ARG A 74 8.95 -1.52 5.89
N VAL A 75 8.06 -2.18 5.13
CA VAL A 75 7.73 -3.60 5.38
C VAL A 75 8.97 -4.48 5.18
N LYS A 76 9.75 -4.24 4.12
CA LYS A 76 11.01 -4.96 3.86
C LYS A 76 12.02 -4.86 5.00
N GLU A 77 12.04 -3.75 5.73
CA GLU A 77 12.93 -3.55 6.88
C GLU A 77 12.52 -4.35 8.13
N ILE A 78 11.23 -4.73 8.23
CA ILE A 78 10.66 -5.41 9.41
C ILE A 78 10.26 -6.87 9.16
N SER A 79 10.28 -7.33 7.91
CA SER A 79 10.02 -8.71 7.48
C SER A 79 11.30 -9.54 7.45
#